data_AF-L5NDR7-F1
#
_entry.id   AF-L5NDR7-F1
#
_cell.length_a   1.000
_cell.length_b   1.000
_cell.length_c   1.000
_cell.angle_alpha   90.00
_cell.angle_beta   90.00
_cell.angle_gamma   90.00
#
_symmetry.space_group_name_H-M   'P 1'
#
loop_
_entity.id
_entity.type
_entity.pdbx_description
1 polymer ?
#
loop_
_entity_poly.entity_id
_entity_poly.type
_entity_poly.pdbx_seq_one_letter_code
_entity_poly.pdbx_strand_id
1 'polypeptide(L)'
;MKKFITLFTAVALVLSLFAPSVFADGHESNAMVRILHASPDAPAVDVYVNDEAVVEGAEFKAATDYMEVPAGEHKVEIYAAGTKGEQDPVISTTVTVESGMAYTAAAINNLDSLELKALQDSMDSSEGMAKIRVGHFIPGAPAVDVGPIDGDALFAGAEFPMVTDYKELEPGTYDLEVRTTDGTQLIDLSGTTLESGKVYSAFAVGTADNPEVLLLQDSNAMPSEMPATGLGGTAASSSSTIWYAAILGVLAMGAGLLFTRKRFNT
;
A
#
# COMPACT_ATOMS: atom_id res chain seq x y z
N MET A 1 16.89 -82.59 -8.57
CA MET A 1 15.41 -82.38 -8.67
C MET A 1 14.95 -81.59 -7.46
N LYS A 2 13.92 -80.73 -7.61
CA LYS A 2 13.44 -79.80 -6.57
C LYS A 2 12.71 -80.53 -5.43
N LYS A 3 12.87 -80.09 -4.17
CA LYS A 3 11.78 -79.96 -3.16
C LYS A 3 12.05 -78.76 -2.25
N PHE A 4 10.97 -78.21 -1.69
CA PHE A 4 10.88 -76.92 -0.98
C PHE A 4 11.26 -77.03 0.51
N ILE A 5 11.61 -75.90 1.13
CA ILE A 5 11.21 -75.51 2.49
C ILE A 5 11.06 -73.98 2.56
N THR A 6 10.05 -73.54 3.30
CA THR A 6 9.59 -72.15 3.49
C THR A 6 10.43 -71.39 4.52
N LEU A 7 10.61 -70.06 4.37
CA LEU A 7 10.82 -69.18 5.52
C LEU A 7 10.19 -67.78 5.30
N PHE A 8 9.95 -67.10 6.41
CA PHE A 8 8.93 -66.06 6.61
C PHE A 8 9.53 -64.64 6.66
N THR A 9 8.73 -63.65 6.26
CA THR A 9 8.75 -62.22 6.70
C THR A 9 10.08 -61.48 6.89
N ALA A 10 10.29 -60.45 6.06
CA ALA A 10 10.30 -59.04 6.53
C ALA A 10 10.44 -58.06 5.35
N VAL A 11 9.38 -57.32 5.02
CA VAL A 11 9.49 -56.05 4.28
C VAL A 11 8.64 -55.04 5.04
N ALA A 12 9.29 -54.03 5.59
CA ALA A 12 8.62 -52.98 6.35
C ALA A 12 7.83 -52.08 5.40
N LEU A 13 6.52 -51.95 5.65
CA LEU A 13 5.67 -50.98 4.98
C LEU A 13 5.93 -49.59 5.58
N VAL A 14 6.93 -48.88 5.05
CA VAL A 14 7.11 -47.45 5.34
C VAL A 14 6.04 -46.70 4.56
N LEU A 15 4.88 -46.49 5.18
CA LEU A 15 3.86 -45.60 4.66
C LEU A 15 4.40 -44.18 4.76
N SER A 16 4.71 -43.56 3.63
CA SER A 16 5.10 -42.16 3.58
C SER A 16 3.93 -41.28 4.04
N LEU A 17 4.13 -40.59 5.17
CA LEU A 17 3.28 -39.49 5.60
C LEU A 17 3.43 -38.33 4.61
N PHE A 18 2.69 -38.39 3.50
CA PHE A 18 2.26 -37.18 2.81
C PHE A 18 1.22 -36.50 3.68
N ALA A 19 1.70 -35.76 4.69
CA ALA A 19 0.94 -34.62 5.17
C ALA A 19 0.85 -33.64 4.00
N PRO A 20 -0.34 -33.25 3.52
CA PRO A 20 -0.43 -32.08 2.67
C PRO A 20 0.10 -30.92 3.52
N SER A 21 1.16 -30.27 3.04
CA SER A 21 1.53 -28.95 3.55
C SER A 21 0.30 -28.06 3.39
N VAL A 22 -0.34 -27.72 4.51
CA VAL A 22 -1.30 -26.62 4.52
C VAL A 22 -0.46 -25.40 4.17
N PHE A 23 -0.60 -24.91 2.94
CA PHE A 23 -0.05 -23.62 2.58
C PHE A 23 -0.60 -22.61 3.58
N ALA A 24 0.30 -21.88 4.23
CA ALA A 24 -0.10 -20.82 5.14
C ALA A 24 -0.94 -19.80 4.38
N ASP A 25 -1.84 -19.14 5.12
CA ASP A 25 -2.82 -18.21 4.57
C ASP A 25 -2.13 -17.18 3.66
N GLY A 26 -2.73 -16.97 2.48
CA GLY A 26 -2.20 -16.11 1.44
C GLY A 26 -2.40 -14.64 1.80
N HIS A 27 -1.66 -14.15 2.79
CA HIS A 27 -1.41 -12.72 2.94
C HIS A 27 -0.50 -12.28 1.80
N GLU A 28 -1.08 -12.13 0.60
CA GLU A 28 -0.54 -11.28 -0.45
C GLU A 28 -0.30 -9.91 0.21
N SER A 29 0.96 -9.56 0.40
CA SER A 29 1.32 -8.45 1.27
C SER A 29 1.36 -7.17 0.43
N ASN A 30 0.31 -6.35 0.59
CA ASN A 30 0.03 -5.21 -0.29
C ASN A 30 1.04 -4.07 -0.16
N ALA A 31 1.16 -3.29 -1.23
CA ALA A 31 1.72 -1.95 -1.28
C ALA A 31 0.58 -0.91 -1.22
N MET A 32 0.88 0.31 -0.80
CA MET A 32 -0.05 1.45 -0.87
C MET A 32 0.29 2.31 -2.09
N VAL A 33 -0.66 2.54 -3.00
CA VAL A 33 -0.43 3.32 -4.23
C VAL A 33 -1.42 4.46 -4.36
N ARG A 34 -0.90 5.67 -4.57
CA ARG A 34 -1.67 6.86 -4.94
C ARG A 34 -1.39 7.22 -6.40
N ILE A 35 -2.43 7.58 -7.15
CA ILE A 35 -2.31 8.14 -8.49
C ILE A 35 -2.33 9.67 -8.39
N LEU A 36 -1.49 10.34 -9.19
CA LEU A 36 -1.47 11.81 -9.33
C LEU A 36 -1.48 12.19 -10.81
N HIS A 37 -2.41 13.04 -11.24
CA HIS A 37 -2.37 13.69 -12.55
C HIS A 37 -1.78 15.09 -12.44
N ALA A 38 -0.54 15.26 -12.90
CA ALA A 38 0.24 16.50 -12.80
C ALA A 38 0.70 17.03 -14.17
N SER A 39 0.16 16.50 -15.28
CA SER A 39 0.35 17.05 -16.62
C SER A 39 -0.56 18.26 -16.85
N PRO A 40 -0.02 19.43 -17.25
CA PRO A 40 -0.78 20.68 -17.27
C PRO A 40 -1.67 20.89 -18.50
N ASP A 41 -1.42 20.18 -19.60
CA ASP A 41 -2.11 20.33 -20.89
C ASP A 41 -2.78 19.04 -21.38
N ALA A 42 -2.59 17.92 -20.69
CA ALA A 42 -3.36 16.70 -20.90
C ALA A 42 -4.83 16.90 -20.49
N PRO A 43 -5.79 16.30 -21.23
CA PRO A 43 -7.18 16.24 -20.79
C PRO A 43 -7.31 15.38 -19.52
N ALA A 44 -8.53 15.30 -18.97
CA ALA A 44 -8.85 14.31 -17.95
C ALA A 44 -8.46 12.90 -18.41
N VAL A 45 -7.95 12.08 -17.47
CA VAL A 45 -7.45 10.74 -17.75
C VAL A 45 -8.18 9.64 -16.99
N ASP A 46 -8.27 8.48 -17.61
CA ASP A 46 -8.65 7.22 -16.96
C ASP A 46 -7.37 6.39 -16.74
N VAL A 47 -7.22 5.82 -15.56
CA VAL A 47 -6.07 4.97 -15.20
C VAL A 47 -6.55 3.56 -14.93
N TYR A 48 -5.90 2.60 -15.58
CA TYR A 48 -6.17 1.18 -15.46
C TYR A 48 -4.95 0.44 -14.93
N VAL A 49 -5.19 -0.52 -14.03
CA VAL A 49 -4.18 -1.41 -13.46
C VAL A 49 -4.61 -2.84 -13.77
N ASN A 50 -3.77 -3.60 -14.48
CA ASN A 50 -4.08 -4.96 -14.95
C ASN A 50 -5.46 -5.05 -15.65
N ASP A 51 -5.70 -4.09 -16.56
CA ASP A 51 -6.92 -3.86 -17.34
C ASP A 51 -8.17 -3.40 -16.55
N GLU A 52 -8.17 -3.43 -15.21
CA GLU A 52 -9.24 -2.91 -14.33
C GLU A 52 -9.13 -1.39 -14.12
N ALA A 53 -10.26 -0.68 -14.10
CA ALA A 53 -10.30 0.77 -13.90
C ALA A 53 -10.08 1.11 -12.42
N VAL A 54 -9.04 1.89 -12.11
CA VAL A 54 -8.75 2.36 -10.74
C VAL A 54 -9.04 3.85 -10.56
N VAL A 55 -9.01 4.63 -11.64
CA VAL A 55 -9.38 6.05 -11.66
C VAL A 55 -10.10 6.35 -12.97
N GLU A 56 -11.21 7.08 -12.90
CA GLU A 56 -11.97 7.55 -14.06
C GLU A 56 -12.10 9.08 -14.00
N GLY A 57 -11.85 9.77 -15.11
CA GLY A 57 -12.03 11.22 -15.23
C GLY A 57 -11.15 12.08 -14.30
N ALA A 58 -9.90 11.67 -14.04
CA ALA A 58 -8.98 12.48 -13.26
C ALA A 58 -8.55 13.73 -14.03
N GLU A 59 -9.04 14.89 -13.59
CA GLU A 59 -8.63 16.22 -14.07
C GLU A 59 -7.21 16.60 -13.62
N PHE A 60 -6.63 17.64 -14.22
CA PHE A 60 -5.33 18.17 -13.80
C PHE A 60 -5.32 18.54 -12.29
N LYS A 61 -4.26 18.13 -11.59
CA LYS A 61 -4.07 18.19 -10.12
C LYS A 61 -4.91 17.20 -9.30
N ALA A 62 -5.69 16.31 -9.94
CA ALA A 62 -6.35 15.24 -9.22
C ALA A 62 -5.31 14.26 -8.62
N ALA A 63 -5.46 13.96 -7.33
CA ALA A 63 -4.73 12.92 -6.63
C ALA A 63 -5.74 12.02 -5.91
N THR A 64 -5.52 10.71 -5.94
CA THR A 64 -6.36 9.76 -5.20
C THR A 64 -5.97 9.73 -3.72
N ASP A 65 -6.80 9.11 -2.88
CA ASP A 65 -6.31 8.48 -1.66
C ASP A 65 -5.36 7.31 -2.02
N TYR A 66 -4.63 6.79 -1.02
CA TYR A 66 -3.83 5.57 -1.24
C TYR A 66 -4.75 4.34 -1.30
N MET A 67 -4.52 3.52 -2.32
CA MET A 67 -5.21 2.25 -2.56
C MET A 67 -4.28 1.07 -2.28
N GLU A 68 -4.82 -0.02 -1.75
CA GLU A 68 -4.06 -1.26 -1.61
C GLU A 68 -3.89 -1.94 -2.98
N VAL A 69 -2.65 -2.24 -3.34
CA VAL A 69 -2.28 -2.99 -4.55
C VAL A 69 -1.42 -4.18 -4.12
N PRO A 70 -1.69 -5.42 -4.58
CA PRO A 70 -0.81 -6.57 -4.29
C PRO A 70 0.65 -6.28 -4.63
N ALA A 71 1.60 -6.85 -3.89
CA ALA A 71 3.01 -6.72 -4.27
C ALA A 71 3.32 -7.52 -5.55
N GLY A 72 4.08 -6.93 -6.47
CA GLY A 72 4.43 -7.57 -7.74
C GLY A 72 4.54 -6.60 -8.91
N GLU A 73 4.47 -7.15 -10.13
CA GLU A 73 4.44 -6.39 -11.38
C GLU A 73 2.99 -6.11 -11.80
N HIS A 74 2.70 -4.85 -12.12
CA HIS A 74 1.40 -4.38 -12.56
C HIS A 74 1.53 -3.64 -13.90
N LYS A 75 0.69 -4.01 -14.87
CA LYS A 75 0.53 -3.25 -16.10
C LYS A 75 -0.31 -2.02 -15.78
N VAL A 76 0.25 -0.83 -15.96
CA VAL A 76 -0.45 0.45 -15.81
C VAL A 76 -0.70 1.03 -17.20
N GLU A 77 -1.95 1.33 -17.50
CA GLU A 77 -2.36 2.05 -18.71
C GLU A 77 -3.07 3.35 -18.36
N ILE A 78 -2.76 4.41 -19.10
CA ILE A 78 -3.43 5.72 -18.97
C ILE A 78 -4.02 6.09 -20.33
N TYR A 79 -5.33 6.35 -20.33
CA TYR A 79 -6.10 6.80 -21.49
C TYR A 79 -6.59 8.22 -21.25
N ALA A 80 -6.90 8.95 -22.33
CA ALA A 80 -7.80 10.09 -22.21
C ALA A 80 -9.18 9.59 -21.75
N ALA A 81 -9.87 10.36 -20.91
CA ALA A 81 -11.10 9.91 -20.26
C ALA A 81 -12.16 9.45 -21.28
N GLY A 82 -12.70 8.24 -21.06
CA GLY A 82 -13.72 7.61 -21.90
C GLY A 82 -13.23 7.01 -23.23
N THR A 83 -11.92 6.96 -23.53
CA THR A 83 -11.43 6.48 -24.84
C THR A 83 -10.97 5.02 -24.88
N LYS A 84 -10.96 4.29 -23.75
CA LYS A 84 -10.53 2.88 -23.72
C LYS A 84 -11.41 2.00 -24.62
N GLY A 85 -10.77 1.31 -25.56
CA GLY A 85 -11.43 0.49 -26.57
C GLY A 85 -11.75 1.22 -27.89
N GLU A 86 -11.61 2.54 -27.94
CA GLU A 86 -11.67 3.34 -29.17
C GLU A 86 -10.28 3.82 -29.62
N GLN A 87 -9.37 4.05 -28.67
CA GLN A 87 -8.01 4.56 -28.90
C GLN A 87 -6.99 3.73 -28.12
N ASP A 88 -5.72 3.78 -28.56
CA ASP A 88 -4.58 3.24 -27.82
C ASP A 88 -4.31 4.07 -26.56
N PRO A 89 -3.73 3.48 -25.49
CA PRO A 89 -3.35 4.24 -24.30
C PRO A 89 -2.23 5.24 -24.59
N VAL A 90 -2.26 6.39 -23.92
CA VAL A 90 -1.21 7.42 -23.99
C VAL A 90 0.05 6.94 -23.28
N ILE A 91 -0.12 6.20 -22.16
CA ILE A 91 0.96 5.49 -21.47
C ILE A 91 0.53 4.03 -21.30
N SER A 92 1.41 3.09 -21.66
CA SER A 92 1.30 1.67 -21.30
C SER A 92 2.66 1.19 -20.80
N THR A 93 2.78 0.90 -19.51
CA THR A 93 4.04 0.47 -18.88
C THR A 93 3.80 -0.59 -17.80
N THR A 94 4.86 -1.26 -17.35
CA THR A 94 4.84 -2.12 -16.17
C THR A 94 5.51 -1.40 -15.01
N VAL A 95 4.86 -1.39 -13.85
CA VAL A 95 5.42 -0.88 -12.59
C VAL A 95 5.51 -2.02 -11.59
N THR A 96 6.63 -2.13 -10.87
CA THR A 96 6.78 -3.07 -9.75
C THR A 96 6.51 -2.32 -8.45
N VAL A 97 5.67 -2.88 -7.57
CA VAL A 97 5.44 -2.35 -6.22
C VAL A 97 5.81 -3.39 -5.17
N GLU A 98 6.48 -2.96 -4.10
CA GLU A 98 6.97 -3.83 -3.04
C GLU A 98 6.03 -3.83 -1.82
N SER A 99 5.89 -5.01 -1.22
CA SER A 99 5.10 -5.27 -0.01
C SER A 99 5.43 -4.32 1.15
N GLY A 100 4.41 -3.68 1.72
CA GLY A 100 4.56 -2.78 2.87
C GLY A 100 5.17 -1.42 2.52
N MET A 101 5.43 -1.15 1.24
CA MET A 101 5.93 0.13 0.75
C MET A 101 4.78 0.99 0.25
N ALA A 102 5.00 2.31 0.20
CA ALA A 102 4.05 3.26 -0.35
C ALA A 102 4.62 3.95 -1.60
N TYR A 103 3.77 4.27 -2.56
CA TYR A 103 4.15 4.92 -3.80
C TYR A 103 3.14 5.97 -4.27
N THR A 104 3.65 7.05 -4.87
CA THR A 104 2.86 7.96 -5.70
C THR A 104 3.27 7.75 -7.16
N ALA A 105 2.34 7.30 -7.99
CA ALA A 105 2.52 7.19 -9.43
C ALA A 105 1.95 8.44 -10.11
N ALA A 106 2.83 9.34 -10.53
CA ALA A 106 2.47 10.64 -11.08
C ALA A 106 2.57 10.65 -12.62
N ALA A 107 1.47 10.95 -13.31
CA ALA A 107 1.48 11.30 -14.72
C ALA A 107 1.96 12.75 -14.85
N ILE A 108 3.14 12.95 -15.44
CA ILE A 108 3.83 14.25 -15.54
C ILE A 108 4.23 14.55 -16.98
N ASN A 109 4.86 15.70 -17.20
CA ASN A 109 5.21 16.26 -18.50
C ASN A 109 3.99 16.73 -19.30
N ASN A 110 4.20 17.32 -20.48
CA ASN A 110 3.11 17.71 -21.38
C ASN A 110 2.52 16.49 -22.09
N LEU A 111 1.31 16.61 -22.62
CA LEU A 111 0.57 15.54 -23.30
C LEU A 111 1.34 14.86 -24.44
N ASP A 112 2.15 15.61 -25.19
CA ASP A 112 2.97 15.09 -26.30
C ASP A 112 4.17 14.24 -25.86
N SER A 113 4.50 14.31 -24.57
CA SER A 113 5.70 13.75 -23.93
C SER A 113 5.37 13.09 -22.59
N LEU A 114 4.10 12.72 -22.39
CA LEU A 114 3.53 12.30 -21.11
C LEU A 114 4.26 11.06 -20.56
N GLU A 115 4.71 11.11 -19.31
CA GLU A 115 5.40 10.00 -18.67
C GLU A 115 4.83 9.68 -17.28
N LEU A 116 4.93 8.40 -16.88
CA LEU A 116 4.55 7.95 -15.54
C LEU A 116 5.78 7.85 -14.64
N LYS A 117 5.87 8.76 -13.67
CA LYS A 117 6.94 8.78 -12.66
C LYS A 117 6.45 8.10 -11.38
N ALA A 118 6.99 6.93 -11.07
CA ALA A 118 6.80 6.29 -9.77
C ALA A 118 7.74 6.93 -8.73
N LEU A 119 7.17 7.36 -7.60
CA LEU A 119 7.87 7.86 -6.43
C LEU A 119 7.64 6.88 -5.29
N GLN A 120 8.70 6.53 -4.55
CA GLN A 120 8.54 5.84 -3.27
C GLN A 120 8.26 6.88 -2.18
N ASP A 121 7.25 6.63 -1.37
CA ASP A 121 6.75 7.55 -0.35
C ASP A 121 7.18 7.12 1.06
N SER A 122 7.44 8.10 1.92
CA SER A 122 7.67 7.87 3.34
C SER A 122 6.36 8.06 4.08
N MET A 123 5.84 7.02 4.71
CA MET A 123 4.61 7.12 5.50
C MET A 123 4.82 7.59 6.94
N ASP A 124 6.04 7.50 7.44
CA ASP A 124 6.39 7.83 8.82
C ASP A 124 7.30 9.06 8.92
N SER A 125 7.06 9.87 9.95
CA SER A 125 7.98 10.90 10.46
C SER A 125 8.48 10.51 11.86
N SER A 126 9.64 11.02 12.28
CA SER A 126 10.09 10.91 13.68
C SER A 126 9.07 11.55 14.65
N GLU A 127 9.01 11.03 15.87
CA GLU A 127 8.09 11.55 16.91
C GLU A 127 8.36 13.04 17.17
N GLY A 128 7.29 13.85 17.15
CA GLY A 128 7.36 15.31 17.30
C GLY A 128 7.67 16.10 16.03
N MET A 129 8.25 15.46 15.00
CA MET A 129 8.69 16.15 13.78
C MET A 129 7.60 16.19 12.70
N ALA A 130 7.71 17.16 11.80
CA ALA A 130 7.09 17.13 10.47
C ALA A 130 8.13 16.66 9.44
N LYS A 131 7.68 16.12 8.31
CA LYS A 131 8.57 15.64 7.24
C LYS A 131 8.05 16.11 5.88
N ILE A 132 8.93 16.63 5.02
CA ILE A 132 8.54 17.19 3.73
C ILE A 132 9.56 16.84 2.64
N ARG A 133 9.06 16.53 1.43
CA ARG A 133 9.85 16.56 0.19
C ARG A 133 9.22 17.53 -0.79
N VAL A 134 10.00 18.02 -1.75
CA VAL A 134 9.51 18.84 -2.86
C VAL A 134 9.75 18.15 -4.19
N GLY A 135 8.90 18.39 -5.18
CA GLY A 135 9.09 17.92 -6.55
C GLY A 135 8.74 19.00 -7.57
N HIS A 136 9.50 19.06 -8.66
CA HIS A 136 9.30 20.04 -9.74
C HIS A 136 8.75 19.34 -10.98
N PHE A 137 7.45 19.49 -11.23
CA PHE A 137 6.73 18.86 -12.34
C PHE A 137 6.27 19.86 -13.40
N ILE A 138 6.82 21.08 -13.41
CA ILE A 138 6.55 22.09 -14.44
C ILE A 138 7.51 21.91 -15.63
N PRO A 139 7.06 21.44 -16.80
CA PRO A 139 7.96 21.14 -17.91
C PRO A 139 8.55 22.42 -18.52
N GLY A 140 9.86 22.43 -18.75
CA GLY A 140 10.56 23.57 -19.36
C GLY A 140 10.73 24.80 -18.44
N ALA A 141 10.26 24.75 -17.18
CA ALA A 141 10.57 25.77 -16.19
C ALA A 141 12.05 25.72 -15.76
N PRO A 142 12.63 26.85 -15.31
CA PRO A 142 13.98 26.86 -14.75
C PRO A 142 14.08 26.05 -13.46
N ALA A 143 15.32 25.77 -13.04
CA ALA A 143 15.63 25.24 -11.73
C ALA A 143 15.15 26.18 -10.61
N VAL A 144 14.60 25.64 -9.53
CA VAL A 144 14.07 26.41 -8.40
C VAL A 144 14.67 25.97 -7.07
N ASP A 145 14.75 26.93 -6.15
CA ASP A 145 15.02 26.72 -4.74
C ASP A 145 13.71 26.85 -3.94
N VAL A 146 13.60 26.11 -2.84
CA VAL A 146 12.48 26.19 -1.89
C VAL A 146 13.05 26.37 -0.49
N GLY A 147 12.60 27.38 0.24
CA GLY A 147 13.05 27.68 1.61
C GLY A 147 12.33 28.87 2.21
N PRO A 148 12.72 29.33 3.42
CA PRO A 148 12.23 30.55 4.01
C PRO A 148 12.54 31.78 3.16
N ILE A 149 11.62 32.74 3.16
CA ILE A 149 11.84 34.08 2.59
C ILE A 149 13.07 34.71 3.24
N ASP A 150 13.95 35.30 2.42
CA ASP A 150 15.25 35.87 2.80
C ASP A 150 16.24 34.88 3.51
N GLY A 151 15.91 33.59 3.57
CA GLY A 151 16.70 32.55 4.24
C GLY A 151 17.42 31.58 3.30
N ASP A 152 18.28 30.73 3.85
CA ASP A 152 18.94 29.64 3.10
C ASP A 152 17.92 28.65 2.53
N ALA A 153 18.19 28.14 1.32
CA ALA A 153 17.33 27.15 0.68
C ALA A 153 17.26 25.85 1.50
N LEU A 154 16.05 25.35 1.77
CA LEU A 154 15.84 24.04 2.39
C LEU A 154 16.07 22.91 1.37
N PHE A 155 15.70 23.19 0.11
CA PHE A 155 15.90 22.38 -1.07
C PHE A 155 16.40 23.31 -2.18
N ALA A 156 17.47 22.95 -2.87
CA ALA A 156 18.13 23.83 -3.84
C ALA A 156 18.31 23.15 -5.20
N GLY A 157 18.20 23.92 -6.28
CA GLY A 157 18.44 23.45 -7.64
C GLY A 157 17.51 22.33 -8.10
N ALA A 158 16.24 22.35 -7.68
CA ALA A 158 15.24 21.39 -8.17
C ALA A 158 14.91 21.71 -9.63
N GLU A 159 15.32 20.84 -10.56
CA GLU A 159 15.02 20.91 -11.99
C GLU A 159 13.83 19.99 -12.35
N PHE A 160 13.17 20.17 -13.49
CA PHE A 160 12.19 19.18 -13.96
C PHE A 160 12.89 17.88 -14.43
N PRO A 161 12.42 16.65 -14.12
CA PRO A 161 11.32 16.27 -13.22
C PRO A 161 11.85 15.73 -11.87
N MET A 162 12.68 16.50 -11.17
CA MET A 162 13.32 16.12 -9.91
C MET A 162 12.29 16.06 -8.77
N VAL A 163 12.46 15.07 -7.89
CA VAL A 163 11.85 15.03 -6.57
C VAL A 163 12.98 14.86 -5.57
N THR A 164 12.97 15.63 -4.50
CA THR A 164 14.00 15.59 -3.47
C THR A 164 13.81 14.41 -2.53
N ASP A 165 14.88 14.05 -1.81
CA ASP A 165 14.72 13.29 -0.58
C ASP A 165 13.84 14.07 0.42
N TYR A 166 13.23 13.33 1.35
CA TYR A 166 12.50 13.91 2.47
C TYR A 166 13.46 14.55 3.49
N LYS A 167 13.05 15.69 4.02
CA LYS A 167 13.72 16.42 5.10
C LYS A 167 12.77 16.53 6.30
N GLU A 168 13.27 16.27 7.49
CA GLU A 168 12.53 16.53 8.73
C GLU A 168 12.70 17.99 9.15
N LEU A 169 11.61 18.58 9.64
CA LEU A 169 11.52 19.95 10.12
C LEU A 169 10.72 19.96 11.43
N GLU A 170 10.98 20.94 12.28
CA GLU A 170 10.15 21.19 13.46
C GLU A 170 8.70 21.49 13.03
N PRO A 171 7.70 21.12 13.83
CA PRO A 171 6.32 21.51 13.57
C PRO A 171 6.14 23.02 13.83
N GLY A 172 5.44 23.70 12.93
CA GLY A 172 5.26 25.14 13.02
C GLY A 172 4.70 25.78 11.76
N THR A 173 4.54 27.10 11.81
CA THR A 173 4.17 27.93 10.66
C THR A 173 5.43 28.60 10.11
N TYR A 174 5.64 28.48 8.80
CA TYR A 174 6.81 28.94 8.07
C TYR A 174 6.41 29.92 6.97
N ASP A 175 7.19 30.99 6.83
CA ASP A 175 7.08 31.90 5.69
C ASP A 175 8.03 31.42 4.60
N LEU A 176 7.52 30.51 3.75
CA LEU A 176 8.28 29.86 2.67
C LEU A 176 8.06 30.57 1.33
N GLU A 177 8.96 30.30 0.40
CA GLU A 177 8.82 30.67 -1.01
C GLU A 177 9.38 29.59 -1.94
N VAL A 178 8.90 29.61 -3.18
CA VAL A 178 9.61 29.04 -4.35
C VAL A 178 10.26 30.20 -5.09
N ARG A 179 11.54 30.09 -5.40
CA ARG A 179 12.31 31.12 -6.11
C ARG A 179 13.23 30.50 -7.17
N THR A 180 13.62 31.27 -8.17
CA THR A 180 14.72 30.89 -9.07
C THR A 180 16.05 30.83 -8.30
N THR A 181 17.03 30.11 -8.85
CA THR A 181 18.39 30.00 -8.27
C THR A 181 19.18 31.31 -8.24
N ASP A 182 18.68 32.41 -8.85
CA ASP A 182 19.22 33.76 -8.73
C ASP A 182 18.54 34.62 -7.63
N GLY A 183 17.54 34.05 -6.93
CA GLY A 183 16.81 34.70 -5.83
C GLY A 183 15.52 35.41 -6.21
N THR A 184 15.05 35.31 -7.45
CA THR A 184 13.75 35.89 -7.86
C THR A 184 12.59 35.03 -7.36
N GLN A 185 11.76 35.56 -6.46
CA GLN A 185 10.55 34.88 -5.97
C GLN A 185 9.57 34.57 -7.13
N LEU A 186 9.08 33.34 -7.16
CA LEU A 186 8.10 32.84 -8.13
C LEU A 186 6.74 32.55 -7.47
N ILE A 187 6.74 31.95 -6.28
CA ILE A 187 5.54 31.60 -5.53
C ILE A 187 5.74 31.99 -4.07
N ASP A 188 4.85 32.83 -3.54
CA ASP A 188 4.72 33.10 -2.11
C ASP A 188 3.99 31.94 -1.42
N LEU A 189 4.63 31.34 -0.42
CA LEU A 189 4.08 30.26 0.42
C LEU A 189 4.07 30.68 1.90
N SER A 190 3.92 31.97 2.17
CA SER A 190 3.82 32.53 3.52
C SER A 190 2.71 31.88 4.34
N GLY A 191 2.95 31.65 5.64
CA GLY A 191 2.00 30.97 6.51
C GLY A 191 1.86 29.45 6.31
N THR A 192 2.75 28.79 5.55
CA THR A 192 2.72 27.33 5.38
C THR A 192 2.87 26.64 6.74
N THR A 193 1.89 25.83 7.13
CA THR A 193 1.89 25.14 8.43
C THR A 193 2.25 23.67 8.27
N LEU A 194 3.28 23.23 8.99
CA LEU A 194 3.72 21.84 9.09
C LEU A 194 3.33 21.30 10.46
N GLU A 195 2.41 20.33 10.48
CA GLU A 195 1.94 19.72 11.73
C GLU A 195 2.85 18.57 12.18
N SER A 196 2.97 18.38 13.50
CA SER A 196 3.73 17.27 14.09
C SER A 196 3.14 15.92 13.70
N GLY A 197 3.99 14.95 13.36
CA GLY A 197 3.56 13.60 12.98
C GLY A 197 2.99 13.50 11.56
N LYS A 198 3.21 14.52 10.71
CA LYS A 198 2.75 14.55 9.32
C LYS A 198 3.92 14.46 8.35
N VAL A 199 3.70 13.72 7.26
CA VAL A 199 4.56 13.71 6.09
C VAL A 199 3.86 14.43 4.93
N TYR A 200 4.62 15.21 4.16
CA TYR A 200 4.12 16.05 3.08
C TYR A 200 4.93 15.87 1.80
N SER A 201 4.23 15.88 0.67
CA SER A 201 4.78 15.99 -0.67
C SER A 201 4.26 17.26 -1.34
N ALA A 202 5.14 18.24 -1.56
CA ALA A 202 4.79 19.47 -2.26
C ALA A 202 5.29 19.43 -3.71
N PHE A 203 4.37 19.39 -4.67
CA PHE A 203 4.70 19.35 -6.09
C PHE A 203 4.42 20.70 -6.76
N ALA A 204 5.44 21.31 -7.36
CA ALA A 204 5.26 22.42 -8.28
C ALA A 204 4.68 21.87 -9.60
N VAL A 205 3.52 22.38 -10.00
CA VAL A 205 2.71 21.92 -11.14
C VAL A 205 2.20 23.11 -11.95
N GLY A 206 1.71 22.86 -13.17
CA GLY A 206 1.20 23.91 -14.05
C GLY A 206 2.19 24.25 -15.14
N THR A 207 2.35 25.53 -15.47
CA THR A 207 3.26 26.02 -16.51
C THR A 207 4.26 27.02 -15.95
N ALA A 208 5.32 27.34 -16.69
CA ALA A 208 6.30 28.34 -16.25
C ALA A 208 5.67 29.75 -16.07
N ASP A 209 4.61 30.06 -16.83
CA ASP A 209 3.88 31.34 -16.75
C ASP A 209 2.79 31.34 -15.65
N ASN A 210 2.28 30.16 -15.26
CA ASN A 210 1.31 29.99 -14.19
C ASN A 210 1.69 28.77 -13.32
N PRO A 211 2.70 28.92 -12.45
CA PRO A 211 3.15 27.86 -11.57
C PRO A 211 2.26 27.80 -10.32
N GLU A 212 1.92 26.59 -9.89
CA GLU A 212 1.13 26.32 -8.69
C GLU A 212 1.82 25.27 -7.81
N VAL A 213 1.48 25.22 -6.51
CA VAL A 213 1.94 24.15 -5.61
C VAL A 213 0.76 23.25 -5.22
N LEU A 214 0.86 21.97 -5.55
CA LEU A 214 -0.01 20.92 -5.07
C LEU A 214 0.63 20.28 -3.82
N LEU A 215 0.07 20.58 -2.66
CA LEU A 215 0.47 19.96 -1.39
C LEU A 215 -0.36 18.71 -1.12
N LEU A 216 0.29 17.55 -1.07
CA LEU A 216 -0.31 16.29 -0.65
C LEU A 216 0.20 15.90 0.73
N GLN A 217 -0.68 15.39 1.58
CA GLN A 217 -0.29 14.73 2.83
C GLN A 217 -0.02 13.26 2.53
N ASP A 218 1.16 12.77 2.89
CA ASP A 218 1.51 11.36 2.82
C ASP A 218 1.15 10.77 4.19
N SER A 219 0.09 9.97 4.27
CA SER A 219 -0.35 9.42 5.55
C SER A 219 -0.90 8.02 5.39
N ASN A 220 -0.40 7.11 6.22
CA ASN A 220 -0.91 5.76 6.39
C ASN A 220 -2.19 5.75 7.24
N ALA A 221 -3.12 6.66 6.94
CA ALA A 221 -4.44 6.71 7.54
C ALA A 221 -5.28 5.57 6.95
N MET A 222 -5.00 4.33 7.39
CA MET A 222 -6.00 3.28 7.35
C MET A 222 -7.31 3.87 7.88
N PRO A 223 -8.46 3.67 7.20
CA PRO A 223 -9.75 4.17 7.68
C PRO A 223 -9.90 3.77 9.14
N SER A 224 -9.95 4.78 10.02
CA SER A 224 -9.67 4.63 11.46
C SER A 224 -10.32 3.37 12.02
N GLU A 225 -9.55 2.53 12.72
CA GLU A 225 -10.04 1.28 13.33
C GLU A 225 -11.47 1.49 13.83
N MET A 226 -12.41 0.67 13.32
CA MET A 226 -13.84 0.85 13.56
C MET A 226 -14.06 1.21 15.04
N PRO A 227 -14.83 2.28 15.34
CA PRO A 227 -14.93 2.79 16.70
C PRO A 227 -15.26 1.63 17.62
N ALA A 228 -14.38 1.37 18.60
CA ALA A 228 -14.50 0.23 19.49
C ALA A 228 -15.81 0.34 20.27
N THR A 229 -16.87 -0.27 19.72
CA THR A 229 -18.22 -0.23 20.28
C THR A 229 -18.18 -1.04 21.56
N GLY A 230 -18.00 -0.32 22.68
CA GLY A 230 -17.61 -0.91 23.94
C GLY A 230 -18.55 -2.03 24.37
N LEU A 231 -18.00 -3.24 24.50
CA LEU A 231 -18.66 -4.38 25.14
C LEU A 231 -18.75 -4.15 26.66
N GLY A 232 -19.59 -3.20 27.04
CA GLY A 232 -20.14 -3.11 28.39
C GLY A 232 -21.11 -4.27 28.60
N GLY A 233 -20.66 -5.31 29.31
CA GLY A 233 -21.46 -6.52 29.53
C GLY A 233 -21.07 -7.24 30.81
N THR A 234 -21.62 -6.80 31.95
CA THR A 234 -21.43 -7.47 33.24
C THR A 234 -22.14 -8.83 33.26
N ALA A 235 -21.39 -9.91 33.11
CA ALA A 235 -21.80 -11.24 33.55
C ALA A 235 -20.99 -11.60 34.80
N ALA A 236 -21.65 -11.68 35.96
CA ALA A 236 -21.02 -12.16 37.17
C ALA A 236 -20.80 -13.68 37.07
N SER A 237 -19.55 -14.13 37.04
CA SER A 237 -19.20 -15.50 37.41
C SER A 237 -18.07 -15.45 38.45
N SER A 238 -18.33 -16.15 39.55
CA SER A 238 -17.51 -16.20 40.75
C SER A 238 -16.04 -16.52 40.49
N SER A 239 -15.16 -15.81 41.20
CA SER A 239 -13.85 -16.37 41.57
C SER A 239 -14.07 -17.70 42.31
N SER A 240 -13.66 -18.79 41.68
CA SER A 240 -13.52 -20.08 42.33
C SER A 240 -12.31 -20.82 41.78
N THR A 241 -11.15 -20.54 42.37
CA THR A 241 -10.11 -21.53 42.53
C THR A 241 -10.74 -22.84 43.01
N ILE A 242 -10.55 -23.96 42.30
CA ILE A 242 -10.05 -25.26 42.82
C ILE A 242 -10.19 -26.40 41.77
N TRP A 243 -9.03 -26.85 41.27
CA TRP A 243 -8.56 -28.24 41.06
C TRP A 243 -9.33 -29.25 40.17
N TYR A 244 -8.56 -30.24 39.70
CA TYR A 244 -8.99 -31.42 38.93
C TYR A 244 -10.12 -32.24 39.59
N ALA A 245 -11.15 -32.64 38.81
CA ALA A 245 -11.35 -34.04 38.37
C ALA A 245 -12.79 -34.38 37.87
N ALA A 246 -12.85 -35.29 36.89
CA ALA A 246 -13.84 -36.37 36.70
C ALA A 246 -15.31 -36.10 36.25
N ILE A 247 -15.60 -36.60 35.04
CA ILE A 247 -16.70 -37.51 34.65
C ILE A 247 -18.17 -37.01 34.68
N LEU A 248 -18.78 -37.02 33.47
CA LEU A 248 -20.13 -37.57 33.19
C LEU A 248 -20.04 -38.34 31.86
N GLY A 249 -20.73 -39.46 31.59
CA GLY A 249 -21.87 -40.08 32.29
C GLY A 249 -23.11 -40.13 31.39
N VAL A 250 -23.20 -41.01 30.38
CA VAL A 250 -23.74 -42.41 30.43
C VAL A 250 -25.19 -42.55 29.89
N LEU A 251 -25.34 -43.36 28.82
CA LEU A 251 -26.56 -44.05 28.30
C LEU A 251 -27.71 -43.19 27.72
N ALA A 252 -28.62 -43.70 26.87
CA ALA A 252 -28.91 -45.05 26.32
C ALA A 252 -29.23 -44.92 24.78
N MET A 253 -29.77 -45.87 23.97
CA MET A 253 -30.24 -47.26 24.04
C MET A 253 -30.33 -47.79 22.56
N GLY A 254 -30.39 -49.07 22.17
CA GLY A 254 -30.22 -50.36 22.87
C GLY A 254 -31.04 -51.50 22.23
N ALA A 255 -30.51 -52.23 21.22
CA ALA A 255 -31.16 -53.39 20.57
C ALA A 255 -30.13 -54.49 20.19
N GLY A 256 -30.51 -55.78 20.31
CA GLY A 256 -29.70 -56.92 19.86
C GLY A 256 -29.38 -57.97 20.94
N LEU A 257 -30.25 -58.97 21.06
CA LEU A 257 -30.17 -60.08 22.03
C LEU A 257 -29.59 -61.36 21.37
N LEU A 258 -28.88 -62.19 22.16
CA LEU A 258 -28.47 -63.60 21.88
C LEU A 258 -27.33 -63.79 20.82
N PHE A 259 -26.30 -64.64 20.99
CA PHE A 259 -26.35 -66.06 21.38
C PHE A 259 -25.01 -66.59 21.98
N THR A 260 -25.14 -67.36 23.07
CA THR A 260 -24.30 -68.47 23.60
C THR A 260 -22.79 -68.59 23.33
N ARG A 261 -22.02 -68.69 24.44
CA ARG A 261 -20.84 -69.57 24.55
C ARG A 261 -21.17 -71.03 24.20
N LYS A 262 -20.30 -71.70 23.45
CA LYS A 262 -20.03 -73.15 23.64
C LYS A 262 -18.57 -73.46 23.34
N ARG A 263 -17.86 -74.07 24.30
CA ARG A 263 -16.48 -74.56 24.13
C ARG A 263 -16.52 -76.02 23.68
N PHE A 264 -15.45 -76.43 22.98
CA PHE A 264 -15.26 -77.78 22.42
C PHE A 264 -15.35 -78.90 23.46
N ASN A 265 -15.69 -80.11 22.99
CA ASN A 265 -15.32 -81.35 23.64
C ASN A 265 -15.13 -82.46 22.58
N THR A 266 -13.89 -82.92 22.43
CA THR A 266 -13.46 -84.27 22.03
C THR A 266 -12.17 -84.53 22.79
#